data_AF-A0A061F8G7-F1
#
_entry.id   AF-A0A061F8G7-F1
#
_cell.length_a   1.000
_cell.length_b   1.000
_cell.length_c   1.000
_cell.angle_alpha   90.00
_cell.angle_beta   90.00
_cell.angle_gamma   90.00
#
_symmetry.space_group_name_H-M   'P 1'
#
loop_
_entity.id
_entity.type
_entity.pdbx_description
1 polymer ?
#
loop_
_entity_poly.entity_id
_entity_poly.type
_entity_poly.pdbx_seq_one_letter_code
_entity_poly.pdbx_strand_id
1 'polypeptide(L)'
;MATDCLTETRKIHLPEAMGKCICCSCNGWLLIVDDFSFPCGMHLLNIFSRTQILLPPSSSLPISFPDPHDKFRSIHFQCKLLLSGCPTVSDCMILLLLAHGSHDESTCAIAFCKPGDESWAWFLCKTPDWKISDAILNNGSIYASRKFPPAVISVKEDETIPVPEPILTHNIDGAFLVNSLNGHLLLVCYRREDPDGKLFDVFEFVISTEECNEVNDLDGCTLFMSPNGNHLAKTGNLETSFKGNCIYFFRHSEGDYLIYDMETRHSEIVPSRGLPGDGSSLILWVNPDV
;
A
#
# COMPACT_ATOMS: atom_id res chain seq x y z
N MET A 1 -12.13 -9.69 -31.03
CA MET A 1 -11.52 -11.03 -30.99
C MET A 1 -10.70 -11.08 -29.72
N ALA A 2 -11.17 -11.83 -28.73
CA ALA A 2 -10.54 -11.98 -27.44
C ALA A 2 -9.21 -12.72 -27.63
N THR A 3 -8.10 -12.04 -27.37
CA THR A 3 -6.80 -12.70 -27.26
C THR A 3 -6.78 -13.43 -25.93
N ASP A 4 -6.67 -14.75 -26.00
CA ASP A 4 -6.37 -15.63 -24.88
C ASP A 4 -5.10 -15.14 -24.17
N CYS A 5 -5.26 -14.42 -23.05
CA CYS A 5 -4.19 -14.20 -22.11
C CYS A 5 -3.76 -15.57 -21.55
N LEU A 6 -2.68 -16.12 -22.09
CA LEU A 6 -1.95 -17.25 -21.51
C LEU A 6 -1.53 -16.85 -20.09
N THR A 7 -2.35 -17.23 -19.12
CA THR A 7 -2.16 -17.02 -17.69
C THR A 7 -1.09 -18.00 -17.22
N GLU A 8 0.18 -17.67 -17.44
CA GLU A 8 1.27 -18.45 -16.87
C GLU A 8 1.35 -18.17 -15.36
N THR A 9 0.53 -18.87 -14.58
CA THR A 9 0.63 -18.83 -13.11
C THR A 9 1.87 -19.61 -12.69
N ARG A 10 2.90 -18.90 -12.24
CA ARG A 10 4.10 -19.50 -11.64
C ARG A 10 3.95 -19.52 -10.11
N LYS A 11 4.34 -20.63 -9.50
CA LYS A 11 4.40 -20.76 -8.03
C LYS A 11 5.83 -20.58 -7.57
N ILE A 12 6.05 -19.66 -6.65
CA ILE A 12 7.34 -19.49 -5.97
C ILE A 12 7.23 -20.17 -4.61
N HIS A 13 8.11 -21.13 -4.33
CA HIS A 13 8.18 -21.75 -3.01
C HIS A 13 9.07 -20.90 -2.09
N LEU A 14 8.50 -20.42 -0.98
CA LEU A 14 9.18 -19.62 0.05
C LEU A 14 9.23 -20.41 1.37
N PRO A 15 10.16 -21.38 1.54
CA PRO A 15 10.26 -22.16 2.77
C PRO A 15 10.51 -21.29 4.01
N GLU A 16 11.16 -20.14 3.85
CA GLU A 16 11.47 -19.18 4.92
C GLU A 16 10.21 -18.54 5.52
N ALA A 17 9.11 -18.49 4.75
CA ALA A 17 7.81 -17.95 5.17
C ALA A 17 6.86 -19.02 5.71
N MET A 18 7.27 -20.30 5.72
CA MET A 18 6.39 -21.40 6.12
C MET A 18 6.03 -21.30 7.61
N GLY A 19 4.72 -21.29 7.91
CA GLY A 19 4.22 -21.16 9.28
C GLY A 19 4.28 -19.73 9.84
N LYS A 20 4.62 -18.74 9.01
CA LYS A 20 4.75 -17.33 9.39
C LYS A 20 3.67 -16.48 8.71
N CYS A 21 3.42 -15.29 9.23
CA CYS A 21 2.50 -14.33 8.63
C CYS A 21 3.25 -13.40 7.66
N ILE A 22 2.72 -13.24 6.45
CA ILE A 22 3.18 -12.22 5.50
C ILE A 22 2.25 -11.03 5.60
N CYS A 23 2.73 -9.86 6.02
CA CYS A 23 1.85 -8.73 6.32
C CYS A 23 1.70 -7.75 5.16
N CYS A 24 2.79 -7.40 4.48
CA CYS A 24 2.79 -6.44 3.36
C CYS A 24 4.07 -6.60 2.51
N SER A 25 4.12 -5.89 1.39
CA SER A 25 5.26 -5.92 0.47
C SER A 25 5.69 -4.54 -0.01
N CYS A 26 6.98 -4.39 -0.30
CA CYS A 26 7.55 -3.21 -0.93
C CYS A 26 8.79 -3.60 -1.75
N ASN A 27 8.84 -3.27 -3.04
CA ASN A 27 10.03 -3.42 -3.91
C ASN A 27 10.75 -4.79 -3.81
N GLY A 28 10.02 -5.90 -3.96
CA GLY A 28 10.63 -7.24 -3.87
C GLY A 28 10.72 -7.82 -2.45
N TRP A 29 10.48 -7.01 -1.42
CA TRP A 29 10.57 -7.41 -0.01
C TRP A 29 9.20 -7.68 0.60
N LEU A 30 9.13 -8.71 1.42
CA LEU A 30 7.99 -9.06 2.25
C LEU A 30 8.30 -8.73 3.70
N LEU A 31 7.36 -8.11 4.41
CA LEU A 31 7.38 -8.07 5.87
C LEU A 31 6.80 -9.38 6.41
N ILE A 32 7.61 -10.11 7.17
CA ILE A 32 7.22 -11.39 7.78
C ILE A 32 7.25 -11.28 9.30
N VAL A 33 6.23 -11.84 9.92
CA VAL A 33 6.09 -11.96 11.38
C VAL A 33 6.10 -13.44 11.75
N ASP A 34 7.04 -13.83 12.63
CA ASP A 34 7.33 -15.23 12.95
C ASP A 34 6.22 -15.94 13.73
N ASP A 35 5.59 -15.23 14.67
CA ASP A 35 4.51 -15.71 15.54
C ASP A 35 3.63 -14.51 15.96
N PHE A 36 2.37 -14.75 16.27
CA PHE A 36 1.48 -13.74 16.87
C PHE A 36 1.64 -13.63 18.38
N SER A 37 2.52 -14.42 19.01
CA SER A 37 2.90 -14.24 20.41
C SER A 37 3.73 -12.96 20.58
N PHE A 38 3.38 -12.12 21.56
CA PHE A 38 4.07 -10.88 21.82
C PHE A 38 5.16 -11.06 22.88
N PRO A 39 6.39 -10.55 22.67
CA PRO A 39 6.86 -9.87 21.48
C PRO A 39 7.12 -10.83 20.31
N CYS A 40 6.76 -10.40 19.10
CA CYS A 40 6.94 -11.18 17.88
C CYS A 40 8.24 -10.80 17.16
N GLY A 41 8.88 -11.81 16.57
CA GLY A 41 10.00 -11.65 15.66
C GLY A 41 9.52 -11.08 14.32
N MET A 42 10.26 -10.09 13.81
CA MET A 42 9.96 -9.42 12.55
C MET A 42 11.19 -9.46 11.65
N HIS A 43 11.00 -9.75 10.36
CA HIS A 43 12.07 -9.69 9.38
C HIS A 43 11.54 -9.32 8.00
N LEU A 44 12.43 -8.76 7.17
CA LEU A 44 12.19 -8.63 5.74
C LEU A 44 12.73 -9.87 5.02
N LEU A 45 12.00 -10.35 4.02
CA LEU A 45 12.44 -11.40 3.10
C LEU A 45 12.35 -10.89 1.66
N ASN A 46 13.45 -10.92 0.93
CA ASN A 46 13.42 -10.68 -0.52
C ASN A 46 12.98 -11.95 -1.25
N ILE A 47 11.94 -11.85 -2.09
CA ILE A 47 11.35 -13.04 -2.74
C ILE A 47 12.25 -13.68 -3.80
N PHE A 48 13.21 -12.92 -4.35
CA PHE A 48 14.11 -13.36 -5.42
C PHE A 48 15.46 -13.81 -4.87
N SER A 49 16.14 -12.96 -4.10
CA SER A 49 17.47 -13.26 -3.55
C SER A 49 17.43 -14.16 -2.31
N ARG A 50 16.27 -14.29 -1.67
CA ARG A 50 16.08 -14.99 -0.38
C ARG A 50 16.84 -14.38 0.79
N THR A 51 17.37 -13.17 0.60
CA THR A 51 18.01 -12.41 1.68
C THR A 51 16.99 -12.10 2.76
N GLN A 52 17.39 -12.31 4.00
CA GLN A 52 16.61 -11.93 5.18
C GLN A 52 17.30 -10.82 5.95
N ILE A 53 16.53 -9.87 6.43
CA ILE A 53 16.99 -8.78 7.28
C ILE A 53 16.17 -8.82 8.55
N LEU A 54 16.83 -9.05 9.68
CA LEU A 54 16.20 -8.98 10.98
C LEU A 54 15.82 -7.52 11.26
N LEU A 55 14.58 -7.33 11.71
CA LEU A 55 14.09 -6.04 12.18
C LEU A 55 14.08 -6.01 13.71
N PRO A 56 14.04 -4.83 14.33
CA PRO A 56 13.84 -4.75 15.77
C PRO A 56 12.56 -5.49 16.19
N PRO A 57 12.53 -6.08 17.39
CA PRO A 57 11.38 -6.82 17.89
C PRO A 57 10.18 -5.90 18.10
N SER A 58 8.98 -6.47 18.00
CA SER A 58 7.73 -5.72 18.15
C SER A 58 7.53 -5.10 19.53
N SER A 59 8.28 -5.54 20.55
CA SER A 59 8.30 -4.94 21.90
C SER A 59 8.70 -3.46 21.92
N SER A 60 9.44 -2.99 20.91
CA SER A 60 9.85 -1.58 20.81
C SER A 60 8.90 -0.71 20.00
N LEU A 61 7.84 -1.31 19.41
CA LEU A 61 6.79 -0.57 18.72
C LEU A 61 5.82 0.10 19.73
N PRO A 62 5.14 1.19 19.34
CA PRO A 62 4.17 1.88 20.20
C PRO A 62 2.87 1.12 20.44
N ILE A 63 2.74 -0.12 19.97
CA ILE A 63 1.47 -0.84 19.90
C ILE A 63 1.56 -2.15 20.66
N SER A 64 0.64 -2.33 21.60
CA SER A 64 0.28 -3.65 22.12
C SER A 64 -0.54 -4.36 21.03
N PHE A 65 0.02 -5.39 20.40
CA PHE A 65 -0.76 -6.22 19.48
C PHE A 65 -1.96 -6.81 20.25
N PRO A 66 -3.18 -6.81 19.66
CA PRO A 66 -4.35 -7.34 20.35
C PRO A 66 -4.13 -8.81 20.74
N ASP A 67 -4.68 -9.18 21.90
CA ASP A 67 -4.62 -10.53 22.47
C ASP A 67 -4.93 -11.60 21.41
N PRO A 68 -4.07 -12.62 21.22
CA PRO A 68 -4.31 -13.71 20.26
C PRO A 68 -5.62 -14.49 20.51
N HIS A 69 -6.26 -14.36 21.67
CA HIS A 69 -7.58 -14.92 21.95
C HIS A 69 -8.76 -14.06 21.47
N ASP A 70 -8.53 -12.81 21.09
CA ASP A 70 -9.56 -11.92 20.57
C ASP A 70 -9.70 -12.07 19.05
N LYS A 71 -10.35 -13.16 18.64
CA LYS A 71 -10.61 -13.52 17.22
C LYS A 71 -11.32 -12.41 16.43
N PHE A 72 -11.95 -11.45 17.11
CA PHE A 72 -12.66 -10.33 16.49
C PHE A 72 -11.82 -9.05 16.39
N ARG A 73 -10.68 -8.94 17.09
CA ARG A 73 -9.76 -7.79 16.99
C ARG A 73 -8.62 -7.98 16.00
N SER A 74 -8.53 -9.15 15.38
CA SER A 74 -7.62 -9.41 14.24
C SER A 74 -7.91 -8.55 12.99
N ILE A 75 -8.94 -7.67 13.02
CA ILE A 75 -9.50 -6.99 11.85
C ILE A 75 -8.85 -5.62 11.56
N HIS A 76 -7.96 -5.09 12.41
CA HIS A 76 -7.55 -3.67 12.28
C HIS A 76 -6.05 -3.36 12.32
N PHE A 77 -5.16 -4.36 12.38
CA PHE A 77 -3.73 -4.07 12.20
C PHE A 77 -3.42 -3.91 10.70
N GLN A 78 -3.66 -2.72 10.17
CA GLN A 78 -3.20 -2.34 8.85
C GLN A 78 -1.77 -1.82 8.98
N CYS A 79 -0.84 -2.55 8.38
CA CYS A 79 0.54 -2.11 8.25
C CYS A 79 0.93 -1.94 6.79
N LYS A 80 1.70 -0.87 6.51
CA LYS A 80 2.31 -0.65 5.20
C LYS A 80 3.82 -0.54 5.36
N LEU A 81 4.55 -1.32 4.58
CA LEU A 81 6.00 -1.25 4.48
C LEU A 81 6.39 -0.20 3.44
N LEU A 82 7.26 0.72 3.82
CA LEU A 82 7.89 1.68 2.93
C LEU A 82 9.41 1.60 3.09
N LEU A 83 10.13 1.65 1.97
CA LEU A 83 11.58 1.59 1.93
C LEU A 83 12.14 2.83 1.23
N SER A 84 13.16 3.47 1.80
CA SER A 84 13.86 4.59 1.14
C SER A 84 14.80 4.16 0.03
N GLY A 85 15.11 2.87 -0.05
CA GLY A 85 16.03 2.29 -1.01
C GLY A 85 16.14 0.79 -0.78
N CYS A 86 17.29 0.21 -1.15
CA CYS A 86 17.55 -1.21 -0.93
C CYS A 86 17.93 -1.48 0.54
N PRO A 87 17.18 -2.30 1.29
CA PRO A 87 17.39 -2.49 2.72
C PRO A 87 18.64 -3.33 3.04
N THR A 88 19.33 -3.89 2.04
CA THR A 88 20.65 -4.50 2.26
C THR A 88 21.76 -3.46 2.44
N VAL A 89 21.47 -2.18 2.16
CA VAL A 89 22.39 -1.06 2.41
C VAL A 89 22.07 -0.44 3.76
N SER A 90 23.09 -0.15 4.56
CA SER A 90 22.95 0.27 5.97
C SER A 90 22.25 1.61 6.20
N ASP A 91 22.16 2.46 5.19
CA ASP A 91 21.52 3.78 5.27
C ASP A 91 20.03 3.76 4.87
N CYS A 92 19.52 2.63 4.37
CA CYS A 92 18.13 2.48 4.01
C CYS A 92 17.23 2.66 5.24
N MET A 93 16.23 3.52 5.12
CA MET A 93 15.18 3.69 6.11
C MET A 93 14.05 2.70 5.81
N ILE A 94 13.68 1.93 6.81
CA ILE A 94 12.54 1.00 6.80
C ILE A 94 11.45 1.65 7.63
N LEU A 95 10.31 1.98 7.01
CA LEU A 95 9.17 2.54 7.71
C LEU A 95 7.99 1.57 7.73
N LEU A 96 7.35 1.50 8.88
CA LEU A 96 6.07 0.86 9.10
C LEU A 96 5.04 1.92 9.47
N LEU A 97 4.07 2.11 8.58
CA LEU A 97 2.85 2.81 8.93
C LEU A 97 1.97 1.85 9.71
N LEU A 98 1.63 2.20 10.94
CA LEU A 98 0.79 1.40 11.82
C LEU A 98 -0.48 2.18 12.12
N ALA A 99 -1.58 1.79 11.50
CA ALA A 99 -2.88 2.36 11.80
C ALA A 99 -3.54 1.54 12.91
N HIS A 100 -3.91 2.20 14.01
CA HIS A 100 -4.72 1.62 15.07
C HIS A 100 -5.87 2.56 15.40
N GLY A 101 -7.11 2.07 15.33
CA GLY A 101 -8.22 2.90 15.76
C GLY A 101 -9.52 2.14 15.88
N SER A 102 -10.31 2.52 16.89
CA SER A 102 -11.72 2.18 16.97
C SER A 102 -12.54 3.19 16.13
N HIS A 103 -13.86 3.07 16.20
CA HIS A 103 -14.78 3.95 15.46
C HIS A 103 -14.59 5.45 15.80
N ASP A 104 -14.14 5.77 17.02
CA ASP A 104 -14.15 7.14 17.55
C ASP A 104 -12.76 7.77 17.78
N GLU A 105 -11.69 6.96 17.86
CA GLU A 105 -10.31 7.46 17.96
C GLU A 105 -9.41 6.71 16.98
N SER A 106 -8.85 7.43 16.01
CA SER A 106 -7.84 6.91 15.09
C SER A 106 -6.50 7.53 15.36
N THR A 107 -5.58 6.69 15.82
CA THR A 107 -4.17 7.04 15.95
C THR A 107 -3.38 6.31 14.88
N CYS A 108 -2.54 7.04 14.17
CA CYS A 108 -1.57 6.43 13.26
C CYS A 108 -0.18 6.63 13.84
N ALA A 109 0.56 5.54 14.03
CA ALA A 109 1.96 5.60 14.41
C ALA A 109 2.82 5.35 13.16
N ILE A 110 3.88 6.13 13.02
CA ILE A 110 4.94 5.84 12.05
C ILE A 110 6.12 5.33 12.85
N ALA A 111 6.48 4.08 12.63
CA ALA A 111 7.68 3.47 13.18
C ALA A 111 8.73 3.35 12.08
N PHE A 112 10.00 3.55 12.43
CA PHE A 112 11.10 3.44 11.50
C PHE A 112 12.37 2.88 12.16
N CYS A 113 13.20 2.24 11.35
CA CYS A 113 14.52 1.77 11.73
C CYS A 113 15.44 1.74 10.50
N LYS A 114 16.73 1.54 10.75
CA LYS A 114 17.72 1.14 9.75
C LYS A 114 18.11 -0.32 9.95
N PRO A 115 18.61 -0.99 8.90
CA PRO A 115 19.20 -2.32 9.03
C PRO A 115 20.25 -2.37 10.13
N GLY A 116 20.05 -3.26 11.11
CA GLY A 116 20.95 -3.45 12.25
C GLY A 116 20.58 -2.67 13.52
N ASP A 117 19.57 -1.80 13.49
CA ASP A 117 19.05 -1.18 14.70
C ASP A 117 18.44 -2.23 15.65
N GLU A 118 18.58 -2.01 16.96
CA GLU A 118 18.06 -2.91 18.00
C GLU A 118 16.63 -2.56 18.45
N SER A 119 16.15 -1.35 18.12
CA SER A 119 14.84 -0.83 18.52
C SER A 119 14.20 0.03 17.44
N TRP A 120 12.87 0.00 17.34
CA TRP A 120 12.11 0.95 16.50
C TRP A 120 12.11 2.35 17.13
N ALA A 121 12.43 3.36 16.33
CA ALA A 121 12.05 4.74 16.61
C ALA A 121 10.63 4.98 16.07
N TRP A 122 9.84 5.83 16.71
CA TRP A 122 8.46 6.07 16.27
C TRP A 122 7.90 7.38 16.80
N PHE A 123 6.87 7.89 16.12
CA PHE A 123 6.04 9.01 16.58
C PHE A 123 4.56 8.80 16.21
N LEU A 124 3.68 9.50 16.91
CA LEU A 124 2.23 9.48 16.64
C LEU A 124 1.85 10.63 15.72
N CYS A 125 1.16 10.31 14.63
CA CYS A 125 0.50 11.29 13.77
C CYS A 125 -0.77 11.80 14.47
N LYS A 126 -0.78 13.09 14.82
CA LYS A 126 -1.96 13.76 15.39
C LYS A 126 -2.82 14.29 14.26
N THR A 127 -3.86 13.55 13.88
CA THR A 127 -4.81 13.93 12.82
C THR A 127 -6.16 14.28 13.44
N PRO A 128 -6.44 15.56 13.75
CA PRO A 128 -7.71 15.95 14.34
C PRO A 128 -8.83 15.69 13.33
N ASP A 129 -9.79 14.84 13.70
CA ASP A 129 -11.04 14.57 12.96
C ASP A 129 -10.91 13.83 11.61
N TRP A 130 -9.77 13.18 11.33
CA TRP A 130 -9.62 12.33 10.13
C TRP A 130 -8.56 11.23 10.28
N LYS A 131 -8.56 10.28 9.33
CA LYS A 131 -7.66 9.11 9.32
C LYS A 131 -6.75 9.13 8.09
N ILE A 132 -5.47 8.79 8.30
CA ILE A 132 -4.56 8.44 7.20
C ILE A 132 -5.12 7.19 6.51
N SER A 133 -5.29 7.28 5.19
CA SER A 133 -5.84 6.21 4.36
C SER A 133 -4.75 5.42 3.66
N ASP A 134 -3.68 6.10 3.27
CA ASP A 134 -2.48 5.50 2.70
C ASP A 134 -1.26 6.41 2.98
N ALA A 135 -0.05 5.87 2.85
CA ALA A 135 1.19 6.66 2.91
C ALA A 135 2.23 6.20 1.89
N ILE A 136 3.13 7.10 1.52
CA ILE A 136 4.24 6.83 0.61
C ILE A 136 5.48 7.60 1.03
N LEU A 137 6.64 7.03 0.74
CA LEU A 137 7.91 7.71 0.87
C LEU A 137 8.37 8.20 -0.51
N ASN A 138 8.69 9.48 -0.62
CA ASN A 138 9.21 10.10 -1.83
C ASN A 138 10.37 11.03 -1.45
N ASN A 139 11.54 10.79 -2.04
CA ASN A 139 12.75 11.60 -1.81
C ASN A 139 13.07 11.85 -0.32
N GLY A 140 12.90 10.80 0.51
CA GLY A 140 13.14 10.87 1.96
C GLY A 140 12.06 11.56 2.79
N SER A 141 11.02 12.11 2.15
CA SER A 141 9.87 12.71 2.82
C SER A 141 8.66 11.77 2.79
N ILE A 142 7.89 11.79 3.86
CA ILE A 142 6.68 10.96 4.00
C ILE A 142 5.47 11.79 3.58
N TYR A 143 4.63 11.21 2.75
CA TYR A 143 3.35 11.78 2.36
C TYR A 143 2.23 10.80 2.71
N ALA A 144 1.09 11.34 3.13
CA ALA A 144 -0.09 10.58 3.51
C ALA A 144 -1.32 11.06 2.71
N SER A 145 -2.24 10.13 2.42
CA SER A 145 -3.55 10.47 1.88
C SER A 145 -4.59 10.52 2.99
N ARG A 146 -5.54 11.43 2.82
CA ARG A 146 -6.79 11.48 3.58
C ARG A 146 -7.93 11.06 2.65
N LYS A 147 -8.90 10.30 3.16
CA LYS A 147 -10.10 9.88 2.42
C LYS A 147 -11.23 10.91 2.44
N PHE A 148 -11.41 11.64 3.54
CA PHE A 148 -12.60 12.49 3.73
C PHE A 148 -12.30 13.86 4.37
N PRO A 149 -12.28 14.96 3.58
CA PRO A 149 -12.23 14.97 2.11
C PRO A 149 -10.87 14.50 1.56
N PRO A 150 -10.78 14.14 0.26
CA PRO A 150 -9.55 13.64 -0.34
C PRO A 150 -8.44 14.69 -0.37
N ALA A 151 -7.25 14.32 0.09
CA ALA A 151 -6.09 15.20 0.10
C ALA A 151 -4.77 14.43 0.21
N VAL A 152 -3.68 15.08 -0.20
CA VAL A 152 -2.29 14.64 0.01
C VAL A 152 -1.64 15.57 1.03
N ILE A 153 -0.87 15.00 1.95
CA ILE A 153 -0.30 15.78 3.06
C ILE A 153 1.13 15.31 3.36
N SER A 154 2.04 16.26 3.56
CA SER A 154 3.38 15.96 4.07
C SER A 154 3.30 15.63 5.57
N VAL A 155 3.90 14.51 5.96
CA VAL A 155 3.95 14.08 7.35
C VAL A 155 5.31 14.44 7.94
N LYS A 156 5.28 15.13 9.08
CA LYS A 156 6.46 15.53 9.84
C LYS A 156 6.31 15.10 11.29
N GLU A 157 7.43 14.78 11.92
CA GLU A 157 7.48 14.46 13.34
C GLU A 157 7.04 15.67 14.18
N ASP A 158 6.25 15.41 15.22
CA ASP A 158 5.76 16.40 16.21
C ASP A 158 4.92 17.59 15.68
N GLU A 159 4.64 17.66 14.39
CA GLU A 159 3.73 18.65 13.82
C GLU A 159 2.28 18.11 13.81
N THR A 160 1.33 18.89 14.33
CA THR A 160 -0.09 18.64 14.07
C THR A 160 -0.33 18.85 12.59
N ILE A 161 -0.76 17.78 11.90
CA ILE A 161 -1.01 17.85 10.48
C ILE A 161 -2.26 18.74 10.26
N PRO A 162 -2.14 19.87 9.55
CA PRO A 162 -3.29 20.73 9.30
C PRO A 162 -4.34 20.00 8.47
N VAL A 163 -5.59 20.43 8.58
CA VAL A 163 -6.66 19.95 7.69
C VAL A 163 -6.33 20.46 6.28
N PRO A 164 -5.94 19.57 5.33
CA PRO A 164 -5.65 20.01 3.97
C PRO A 164 -6.92 20.48 3.26
N GLU A 165 -6.76 21.33 2.25
CA GLU A 165 -7.87 21.68 1.37
C GLU A 165 -8.36 20.45 0.60
N PRO A 166 -9.68 20.27 0.48
CA PRO A 166 -10.25 19.15 -0.26
C PRO A 166 -9.90 19.25 -1.76
N ILE A 167 -9.30 18.20 -2.31
CA ILE A 167 -9.15 18.05 -3.77
C ILE A 167 -10.50 17.74 -4.42
N LEU A 168 -11.34 16.99 -3.71
CA LEU A 168 -12.69 16.61 -4.14
C LEU A 168 -13.70 16.89 -3.04
N THR A 169 -14.92 17.23 -3.46
CA THR A 169 -16.03 17.52 -2.53
C THR A 169 -17.01 16.35 -2.37
N HIS A 170 -16.91 15.31 -3.21
CA HIS A 170 -17.78 14.13 -3.13
C HIS A 170 -17.16 13.00 -2.31
N ASN A 171 -18.01 12.09 -1.84
CA ASN A 171 -17.58 10.93 -1.05
C ASN A 171 -16.81 9.94 -1.91
N ILE A 172 -15.73 9.42 -1.35
CA ILE A 172 -14.93 8.34 -1.94
C ILE A 172 -14.85 7.14 -1.00
N ASP A 173 -14.51 5.97 -1.54
CA ASP A 173 -14.36 4.71 -0.82
C ASP A 173 -12.89 4.40 -0.46
N GLY A 174 -11.93 4.92 -1.22
CA GLY A 174 -10.50 4.76 -0.94
C GLY A 174 -9.65 5.87 -1.54
N ALA A 175 -8.53 6.20 -0.89
CA ALA A 175 -7.56 7.21 -1.33
C ALA A 175 -6.16 6.61 -1.23
N PHE A 176 -5.54 6.33 -2.37
CA PHE A 176 -4.27 5.61 -2.47
C PHE A 176 -3.17 6.51 -3.03
N LEU A 177 -1.94 6.33 -2.57
CA LEU A 177 -0.77 7.05 -3.07
C LEU A 177 0.17 6.14 -3.85
N VAL A 178 0.65 6.65 -4.98
CA VAL A 178 1.63 5.98 -5.86
C VAL A 178 2.65 7.00 -6.32
N ASN A 179 3.92 6.60 -6.47
CA ASN A 179 4.93 7.47 -7.09
C ASN A 179 4.65 7.59 -8.58
N SER A 180 4.65 8.82 -9.11
CA SER A 180 4.63 9.04 -10.55
C SER A 180 6.02 8.82 -11.16
N LEU A 181 6.10 8.59 -12.47
CA LEU A 181 7.39 8.43 -13.16
C LEU A 181 8.25 9.70 -13.14
N ASN A 182 7.64 10.86 -12.90
CA ASN A 182 8.31 12.16 -12.86
C ASN A 182 8.81 12.52 -11.44
N GLY A 183 8.68 11.60 -10.47
CA GLY A 183 9.05 11.85 -9.08
C GLY A 183 8.00 12.64 -8.28
N HIS A 184 6.85 12.93 -8.86
CA HIS A 184 5.67 13.47 -8.18
C HIS A 184 4.84 12.33 -7.56
N LEU A 185 3.64 12.65 -7.08
CA LEU A 185 2.72 11.66 -6.50
C LEU A 185 1.44 11.58 -7.32
N LEU A 186 0.88 10.38 -7.43
CA LEU A 186 -0.48 10.17 -7.88
C LEU A 186 -1.37 9.89 -6.67
N LEU A 187 -2.42 10.70 -6.50
CA LEU A 187 -3.54 10.40 -5.63
C LEU A 187 -4.62 9.69 -6.46
N VAL A 188 -4.91 8.45 -6.10
CA VAL A 188 -5.95 7.65 -6.75
C VAL A 188 -7.13 7.51 -5.81
N CYS A 189 -8.24 8.16 -6.17
CA CYS A 189 -9.49 8.10 -5.43
C CYS A 189 -10.41 7.04 -6.06
N TYR A 190 -10.84 6.07 -5.26
CA TYR A 190 -11.74 4.99 -5.68
C TYR A 190 -13.16 5.24 -5.16
N ARG A 191 -14.15 4.90 -6.00
CA ARG A 191 -15.58 4.89 -5.69
C ARG A 191 -16.19 3.58 -6.15
N ARG A 192 -16.96 2.93 -5.29
CA ARG A 192 -17.62 1.65 -5.58
C ARG A 192 -18.72 1.83 -6.62
N GLU A 193 -19.43 2.95 -6.57
CA GLU A 193 -20.54 3.27 -7.45
C GLU A 193 -20.43 4.72 -7.94
N ASP A 194 -20.54 4.91 -9.25
CA ASP A 194 -20.63 6.21 -9.89
C ASP A 194 -21.67 6.14 -11.03
N PRO A 195 -22.64 7.06 -11.10
CA PRO A 195 -23.69 7.04 -12.13
C PRO A 195 -23.16 7.10 -13.58
N ASP A 196 -21.99 7.72 -13.78
CA ASP A 196 -21.35 7.91 -15.08
C ASP A 196 -20.30 6.84 -15.37
N GLY A 197 -20.20 5.80 -14.51
CA GLY A 197 -19.22 4.73 -14.61
C GLY A 197 -17.80 5.14 -14.21
N LYS A 198 -17.60 6.36 -13.68
CA LYS A 198 -16.29 6.87 -13.28
C LYS A 198 -15.92 6.36 -11.88
N LEU A 199 -15.37 5.15 -11.83
CA LEU A 199 -14.99 4.50 -10.56
C LEU A 199 -13.71 5.07 -9.94
N PHE A 200 -12.88 5.74 -10.74
CA PHE A 200 -11.62 6.32 -10.28
C PHE A 200 -11.47 7.78 -10.71
N ASP A 201 -11.06 8.61 -9.76
CA ASP A 201 -10.55 9.95 -9.99
C ASP A 201 -9.05 9.93 -9.68
N VAL A 202 -8.20 10.31 -10.64
CA VAL A 202 -6.73 10.28 -10.48
C VAL A 202 -6.21 11.69 -10.57
N PHE A 203 -5.34 12.06 -9.63
CA PHE A 203 -4.70 13.36 -9.61
C PHE A 203 -3.19 13.23 -9.50
N GLU A 204 -2.45 14.05 -10.24
CA GLU A 204 -1.03 14.26 -10.02
C GLU A 204 -0.83 15.43 -9.05
N PHE A 205 -0.20 15.12 -7.92
CA PHE A 205 0.21 16.08 -6.90
C PHE A 205 1.68 16.47 -7.12
N VAL A 206 1.87 17.72 -7.56
CA VAL A 206 3.18 18.29 -7.85
C VAL A 206 3.80 18.80 -6.55
N ILE A 207 4.72 18.02 -5.98
CA ILE A 207 5.32 18.27 -4.67
C ILE A 207 5.88 19.70 -4.52
N SER A 208 6.51 20.27 -5.56
CA SER A 208 7.17 21.57 -5.47
C SER A 208 6.21 22.75 -5.38
N THR A 209 5.02 22.63 -5.97
CA THR A 209 4.00 23.69 -5.99
C THR A 209 2.83 23.38 -5.07
N GLU A 210 2.75 22.15 -4.55
CA GLU A 210 1.61 21.60 -3.83
C GLU A 210 0.29 21.66 -4.63
N GLU A 211 0.39 21.74 -5.95
CA GLU A 211 -0.75 21.75 -6.86
C GLU A 211 -1.21 20.33 -7.19
N CYS A 212 -2.51 20.17 -7.36
CA CYS A 212 -3.14 18.88 -7.66
C CYS A 212 -3.94 18.98 -8.95
N ASN A 213 -3.53 18.23 -9.97
CA ASN A 213 -4.13 18.27 -11.31
C ASN A 213 -4.79 16.94 -11.63
N GLU A 214 -6.04 16.96 -12.08
CA GLU A 214 -6.71 15.74 -12.53
C GLU A 214 -6.04 15.18 -13.79
N VAL A 215 -5.77 13.88 -13.80
CA VAL A 215 -5.18 13.16 -14.93
C VAL A 215 -6.12 12.06 -15.41
N ASN A 216 -6.32 12.00 -16.72
CA ASN A 216 -7.19 11.01 -17.38
C ASN A 216 -6.39 9.98 -18.20
N ASP A 217 -5.06 10.11 -18.23
CA ASP A 217 -4.14 9.21 -18.90
C ASP A 217 -2.92 8.98 -18.00
N LEU A 218 -2.43 7.75 -17.99
CA LEU A 218 -1.25 7.31 -17.25
C LEU A 218 -0.02 7.19 -18.17
N ASP A 219 -0.05 7.81 -19.35
CA ASP A 219 1.02 7.77 -20.36
C ASP A 219 1.41 6.34 -20.74
N GLY A 220 0.41 5.48 -20.93
CA GLY A 220 0.60 4.06 -21.22
C GLY A 220 1.10 3.23 -20.03
N CYS A 221 1.15 3.78 -18.82
CA CYS A 221 1.43 3.03 -17.59
C CYS A 221 0.18 2.35 -17.04
N THR A 222 0.39 1.39 -16.15
CA THR A 222 -0.65 0.60 -15.49
C THR A 222 -0.49 0.71 -13.99
N LEU A 223 -1.57 1.02 -13.30
CA LEU A 223 -1.61 1.07 -11.84
C LEU A 223 -2.04 -0.29 -11.29
N PHE A 224 -1.27 -0.81 -10.34
CA PHE A 224 -1.60 -1.99 -9.56
C PHE A 224 -1.85 -1.55 -8.12
N MET A 225 -3.06 -1.81 -7.62
CA MET A 225 -3.48 -1.32 -6.31
C MET A 225 -4.01 -2.46 -5.45
N SER A 226 -3.64 -2.43 -4.18
CA SER A 226 -4.13 -3.33 -3.14
C SER A 226 -4.03 -2.62 -1.79
N PRO A 227 -4.77 -3.05 -0.75
CA PRO A 227 -4.64 -2.46 0.57
C PRO A 227 -3.21 -2.56 1.17
N ASN A 228 -2.35 -3.42 0.62
CA ASN A 228 -1.04 -3.76 1.18
C ASN A 228 0.13 -3.35 0.28
N GLY A 229 -0.13 -2.62 -0.81
CA GLY A 229 0.89 -2.16 -1.74
C GLY A 229 0.28 -1.60 -3.02
N ASN A 230 0.81 -0.46 -3.47
CA ASN A 230 0.42 0.20 -4.71
C ASN A 230 1.65 0.44 -5.58
N HIS A 231 1.52 0.29 -6.89
CA HIS A 231 2.64 0.38 -7.81
C HIS A 231 2.21 0.90 -9.19
N LEU A 232 3.06 1.71 -9.82
CA LEU A 232 2.91 2.15 -11.21
C LEU A 232 3.93 1.41 -12.08
N ALA A 233 3.45 0.63 -13.05
CA ALA A 233 4.31 -0.09 -13.98
C ALA A 233 4.20 0.50 -15.39
N LYS A 234 5.33 0.66 -16.07
CA LYS A 234 5.33 1.04 -17.48
C LYS A 234 5.00 -0.16 -18.35
N THR A 235 4.03 -0.03 -19.24
CA THR A 235 3.77 -1.05 -20.26
C THR A 235 4.95 -1.03 -21.24
N GLY A 236 5.73 -2.11 -21.27
CA GLY A 236 6.89 -2.23 -22.15
C GLY A 236 6.50 -2.52 -23.61
N ASN A 237 7.50 -2.47 -24.51
CA ASN A 237 7.37 -2.95 -25.90
C ASN A 237 7.36 -4.49 -26.02
N LEU A 238 7.54 -5.20 -24.90
CA LEU A 238 7.35 -6.65 -24.82
C LEU A 238 5.85 -6.94 -24.68
N GLU A 239 5.40 -8.11 -25.14
CA GLU A 239 4.03 -8.59 -24.89
C GLU A 239 3.79 -8.73 -23.39
N THR A 240 3.39 -7.64 -22.73
CA THR A 240 2.96 -7.64 -21.34
C THR A 240 1.54 -8.17 -21.29
N SER A 241 1.25 -9.01 -20.30
CA SER A 241 -0.10 -9.55 -20.08
C SER A 241 -1.08 -8.52 -19.50
N PHE A 242 -0.65 -7.28 -19.31
CA PHE A 242 -1.45 -6.17 -18.78
C PHE A 242 -1.51 -5.02 -19.78
N LYS A 243 -2.63 -4.30 -19.74
CA LYS A 243 -2.93 -3.18 -20.65
C LYS A 243 -2.49 -1.86 -20.01
N GLY A 244 -1.87 -0.99 -20.82
CA GLY A 244 -1.55 0.38 -20.44
C GLY A 244 -2.79 1.25 -20.28
N ASN A 245 -2.65 2.34 -19.52
CA ASN A 245 -3.74 3.23 -19.12
C ASN A 245 -4.90 2.51 -18.40
N CYS A 246 -4.56 1.51 -17.58
CA CYS A 246 -5.52 0.75 -16.78
C CYS A 246 -5.15 0.73 -15.31
N ILE A 247 -6.16 0.53 -14.48
CA ILE A 247 -6.05 0.34 -13.03
C ILE A 247 -6.50 -1.08 -12.70
N TYR A 248 -5.60 -1.87 -12.13
CA TYR A 248 -5.83 -3.21 -11.61
C TYR A 248 -5.98 -3.11 -10.09
N PHE A 249 -7.22 -3.09 -9.61
CA PHE A 249 -7.54 -2.90 -8.20
C PHE A 249 -8.06 -4.19 -7.58
N PHE A 250 -7.37 -4.69 -6.55
CA PHE A 250 -7.87 -5.83 -5.78
C PHE A 250 -8.89 -5.38 -4.73
N ARG A 251 -10.12 -5.87 -4.87
CA ARG A 251 -11.22 -5.56 -3.98
C ARG A 251 -11.27 -6.61 -2.86
N HIS A 252 -10.59 -6.31 -1.75
CA HIS A 252 -10.37 -7.28 -0.67
C HIS A 252 -11.66 -7.87 -0.08
N SER A 253 -12.71 -7.08 0.09
CA SER A 253 -14.00 -7.57 0.62
C SER A 253 -14.72 -8.50 -0.36
N GLU A 254 -14.48 -8.34 -1.65
CA GLU A 254 -15.12 -9.04 -2.75
C GLU A 254 -14.29 -10.24 -3.23
N GLY A 255 -12.98 -10.24 -2.96
CA GLY A 255 -12.06 -11.33 -3.31
C GLY A 255 -11.73 -11.40 -4.80
N ASP A 256 -11.84 -10.29 -5.52
CA ASP A 256 -11.64 -10.24 -6.98
C ASP A 256 -10.86 -9.00 -7.44
N TYR A 257 -10.50 -8.99 -8.72
CA TYR A 257 -9.83 -7.87 -9.38
C TYR A 257 -10.84 -7.05 -10.19
N LEU A 258 -10.83 -5.74 -9.97
CA LEU A 258 -11.46 -4.77 -10.84
C LEU A 258 -10.37 -4.23 -11.79
N ILE A 259 -10.54 -4.48 -13.09
CA ILE A 259 -9.71 -3.86 -14.12
C ILE A 259 -10.51 -2.69 -14.67
N TYR A 260 -10.01 -1.47 -14.48
CA TYR A 260 -10.63 -0.25 -14.97
C TYR A 260 -9.78 0.37 -16.07
N ASP A 261 -10.41 0.61 -17.21
CA ASP A 261 -9.81 1.26 -18.35
C ASP A 261 -10.08 2.77 -18.27
N MET A 262 -9.04 3.58 -18.09
CA MET A 262 -9.17 5.03 -17.86
C MET A 262 -9.72 5.77 -19.08
N GLU A 263 -9.41 5.28 -20.30
CA GLU A 263 -9.81 5.91 -21.55
C GLU A 263 -11.30 5.69 -21.86
N THR A 264 -11.74 4.44 -21.78
CA THR A 264 -13.12 4.03 -22.09
C THR A 264 -14.06 4.12 -20.89
N ARG A 265 -13.52 4.25 -19.67
CA ARG A 265 -14.22 4.15 -18.39
C ARG A 265 -14.97 2.83 -18.19
N HIS A 266 -14.59 1.82 -18.96
CA HIS A 266 -15.13 0.49 -18.83
C HIS A 266 -14.43 -0.24 -17.69
N SER A 267 -15.18 -1.05 -16.94
CA SER A 267 -14.62 -1.93 -15.92
C SER A 267 -14.96 -3.39 -16.19
N GLU A 268 -14.01 -4.26 -15.91
CA GLU A 268 -14.17 -5.71 -15.94
C GLU A 268 -13.82 -6.28 -14.57
N ILE A 269 -14.62 -7.25 -14.11
CA ILE A 269 -14.34 -8.00 -12.88
C ILE A 269 -13.72 -9.34 -13.27
N VAL A 270 -12.51 -9.58 -12.78
CA VAL A 270 -11.78 -10.82 -12.98
C VAL A 270 -11.67 -11.56 -11.64
N PRO A 271 -12.18 -12.81 -11.54
CA PRO A 271 -12.12 -13.57 -10.29
C PRO A 271 -10.67 -13.92 -9.93
N SER A 272 -10.34 -13.85 -8.64
CA SER A 272 -9.06 -14.37 -8.16
C SER A 272 -9.11 -15.91 -8.15
N ARG A 273 -8.46 -16.54 -9.13
CA ARG A 273 -8.39 -18.01 -9.19
C ARG A 273 -7.45 -18.51 -8.09
N GLY A 274 -8.00 -18.91 -6.94
CA GLY A 274 -7.25 -19.72 -5.97
C GLY A 274 -7.38 -19.34 -4.49
N LEU A 275 -8.24 -18.41 -4.11
CA LEU A 275 -8.46 -18.09 -2.70
C LEU A 275 -9.76 -18.74 -2.22
N PRO A 276 -9.71 -19.81 -1.39
CA PRO A 276 -10.89 -20.22 -0.64
C PRO A 276 -11.29 -19.05 0.27
N GLY A 277 -12.59 -18.76 0.36
CA GLY A 277 -13.16 -17.62 1.08
C GLY A 277 -13.02 -17.64 2.60
N ASP A 278 -11.89 -18.09 3.13
CA ASP A 278 -11.46 -17.70 4.47
C ASP A 278 -10.71 -16.36 4.34
N GLY A 279 -11.05 -15.37 5.17
CA GLY A 279 -10.52 -14.02 5.07
C GLY A 279 -9.05 -13.86 5.46
N SER A 280 -8.18 -14.88 5.27
CA SER A 280 -6.76 -14.85 5.64
C SER A 280 -5.80 -14.62 4.47
N SER A 281 -6.31 -14.57 3.24
CA SER A 281 -5.47 -14.45 2.04
C SER A 281 -5.20 -12.98 1.67
N LEU A 282 -3.94 -12.57 1.78
CA LEU A 282 -3.47 -11.25 1.34
C LEU A 282 -2.95 -11.30 -0.09
N ILE A 283 -3.32 -10.30 -0.90
CA ILE A 283 -2.75 -10.08 -2.23
C ILE A 283 -1.71 -8.98 -2.15
N LEU A 284 -0.54 -9.26 -2.70
CA LEU A 284 0.62 -8.39 -2.67
C LEU A 284 1.12 -8.16 -4.10
N TRP A 285 1.30 -6.89 -4.45
CA TRP A 285 1.98 -6.51 -5.69
C TRP A 285 3.48 -6.41 -5.43
N VAL A 286 4.26 -7.19 -6.17
CA VAL A 286 5.71 -7.19 -6.04
C VAL A 286 6.34 -6.85 -7.38
N ASN A 287 7.12 -5.77 -7.42
CA ASN A 287 7.94 -5.44 -8.58
C ASN A 287 9.36 -6.02 -8.40
N PRO A 288 9.87 -6.84 -9.33
CA PRO A 288 11.26 -7.30 -9.32
C PRO A 288 12.29 -6.20 -9.61
N ASP A 289 11.89 -5.13 -10.29
CA ASP A 289 12.80 -4.15 -10.90
C ASP A 289 12.72 -2.78 -10.21
N VAL A 290 13.12 -2.71 -8.94
CA VAL A 290 13.49 -1.46 -8.25
C VAL A 290 14.81 -1.61 -7.53
#